data_AF-A0A522X8L0-F1
#
_entry.id   AF-A0A522X8L0-F1
#
_cell.length_a   1.000
_cell.length_b   1.000
_cell.length_c   1.000
_cell.angle_alpha   90.00
_cell.angle_beta   90.00
_cell.angle_gamma   90.00
#
_symmetry.space_group_name_H-M   'P 1'
#
loop_
_entity.id
_entity.type
_entity.pdbx_description
1 polymer ?
#
loop_
_entity_poly.entity_id
_entity_poly.type
_entity_poly.pdbx_seq_one_letter_code
_entity_poly.pdbx_strand_id
1 'polypeptide(L)' 'MQTLGQYPHTRMRRMRRDAFSRDLMREHVLTPSDFIYPVFVLDG' A
#
# COMPACT_ATOMS: atom_id res chain seq x y z
N MET A 1 -3.64 -33.44 2.28
CA MET A 1 -3.99 -32.09 1.77
C MET A 1 -3.33 -31.07 2.69
N GLN A 2 -2.29 -30.38 2.22
CA GLN A 2 -1.58 -29.39 3.03
C GLN A 2 -2.44 -28.11 3.08
N THR A 3 -2.91 -27.74 4.26
CA THR A 3 -3.72 -26.53 4.46
C THR A 3 -2.86 -25.29 4.31
N LEU A 4 -2.88 -24.66 3.12
CA LEU A 4 -2.23 -23.37 2.89
C LEU A 4 -2.86 -22.29 3.77
N GLY A 5 -2.04 -21.38 4.31
CA GLY A 5 -2.55 -20.26 5.10
C GLY A 5 -2.80 -20.55 6.59
N GLN A 6 -2.56 -21.77 7.06
CA GLN A 6 -2.81 -22.12 8.46
C GLN A 6 -1.73 -21.55 9.40
N TYR A 7 -2.16 -20.90 10.48
CA TYR A 7 -1.29 -20.55 11.60
C TYR A 7 -0.76 -21.84 12.27
N PRO A 8 0.51 -21.94 12.70
CA PRO A 8 1.53 -20.90 12.76
C PRO A 8 2.45 -20.80 11.54
N HIS A 9 2.25 -21.65 10.53
CA HIS A 9 3.10 -21.72 9.34
C HIS A 9 2.97 -20.44 8.51
N THR A 10 1.74 -19.97 8.31
CA THR A 10 1.47 -18.71 7.65
C THR A 10 1.10 -17.64 8.69
N ARG A 11 1.97 -16.64 8.84
CA ARG A 11 1.74 -15.49 9.75
C ARG A 11 1.81 -14.20 8.96
N MET A 12 0.64 -13.69 8.58
CA MET A 12 0.49 -12.45 7.80
C MET A 12 1.16 -11.23 8.46
N ARG A 13 1.37 -11.27 9.79
CA ARG A 13 2.05 -10.21 10.54
C ARG A 13 3.56 -10.13 10.27
N ARG A 14 4.21 -11.18 9.72
CA ARG A 14 5.66 -11.18 9.45
C ARG A 14 6.05 -10.06 8.49
N MET A 15 5.33 -9.93 7.37
CA MET A 15 5.59 -8.88 6.37
C MET A 15 5.18 -7.48 6.85
N ARG A 16 4.41 -7.37 7.95
CA ARG A 16 3.96 -6.11 8.53
C ARG A 16 4.86 -5.62 9.68
N ARG A 17 5.94 -6.34 10.01
CA ARG A 17 6.78 -6.05 11.18
C ARG A 17 7.66 -4.82 10.97
N ASP A 18 8.41 -4.79 9.88
CA ASP A 18 9.41 -3.76 9.63
C ASP A 18 8.93 -2.79 8.54
N ALA A 19 9.51 -1.58 8.48
CA ALA A 19 9.15 -0.61 7.45
C ALA A 19 9.52 -1.11 6.04
N PHE A 20 10.75 -1.60 5.87
CA PHE A 20 11.22 -2.09 4.56
C PHE A 20 10.37 -3.24 4.00
N SER A 21 9.92 -4.17 4.86
CA SER A 21 9.13 -5.32 4.43
C SER A 21 7.72 -4.90 3.99
N ARG A 22 7.16 -3.87 4.64
CA ARG A 22 5.88 -3.27 4.24
C ARG A 22 6.00 -2.52 2.93
N ASP A 23 7.12 -1.82 2.70
CA ASP A 23 7.37 -1.10 1.46
C ASP A 23 7.56 -2.07 0.28
N LEU A 24 8.28 -3.17 0.48
CA LEU A 24 8.48 -4.21 -0.53
C LEU A 24 7.18 -4.90 -0.97
N MET A 25 6.22 -5.05 -0.06
CA MET A 25 4.95 -5.74 -0.31
C MET A 25 3.78 -4.78 -0.62
N ARG A 26 4.04 -3.47 -0.69
CA ARG A 26 3.01 -2.46 -0.90
C ARG A 26 2.43 -2.57 -2.30
N GLU A 27 1.10 -2.69 -2.41
CA GLU A 27 0.42 -2.87 -3.70
C GLU A 27 0.21 -1.56 -4.47
N HIS A 28 0.05 -0.44 -3.76
CA HIS A 28 -0.25 0.86 -4.37
C HIS A 28 0.59 1.99 -3.76
N VAL A 29 0.98 2.94 -4.59
CA VAL A 29 1.63 4.19 -4.19
C VAL A 29 0.89 5.33 -4.87
N LEU A 30 0.46 6.29 -4.07
CA LEU A 30 -0.11 7.54 -4.57
C LEU A 30 1.01 8.57 -4.68
N THR A 31 1.08 9.22 -5.83
CA THR A 31 2.10 10.20 -6.18
C THR A 31 1.44 11.52 -6.59
N PRO A 32 2.15 12.67 -6.52
CA PRO A 32 1.57 13.93 -6.95
C PRO A 32 1.12 13.96 -8.42
N SER A 33 1.68 13.12 -9.29
CA SER A 33 1.23 13.00 -10.69
C SER A 33 -0.17 12.41 -10.83
N ASP A 34 -0.69 11.76 -9.78
CA ASP A 34 -2.04 11.21 -9.75
C ASP A 34 -3.08 12.29 -9.36
N PHE A 35 -2.63 13.50 -9.01
CA PHE A 35 -3.50 14.57 -8.54
C PHE A 35 -3.92 15.52 -9.65
N ILE A 36 -5.17 15.97 -9.55
CA ILE A 36 -5.71 17.09 -10.34
C ILE A 36 -5.78 18.29 -9.39
N TYR A 37 -5.20 19.41 -9.79
CA TYR A 37 -5.27 20.66 -9.04
C TYR A 37 -6.25 21.64 -9.70
N PRO A 38 -7.53 21.65 -9.28
CA PRO A 38 -8.50 22.59 -9.82
C PRO A 38 -8.19 24.02 -9.35
N VAL A 39 -8.20 24.96 -10.28
CA VAL A 39 -8.00 26.39 -10.00
C VAL A 39 -9.23 27.16 -10.51
N PHE A 40 -9.75 28.05 -9.67
CA PHE A 40 -10.83 28.94 -10.03
C PHE A 40 -10.26 30.28 -10.50
N VAL A 41 -10.68 30.75 -11.66
CA VAL A 41 -10.26 32.03 -12.23
C VAL A 41 -11.41 33.02 -12.10
N LEU A 42 -11.11 34.20 -11.57
CA LEU A 42 -12.04 35.33 -11.50
C LEU A 42 -11.78 36.26 -12.69
N ASP A 43 -12.82 36.93 -13.16
CA ASP A 43 -12.74 37.87 -14.29
C ASP A 43 -12.05 39.17 -13.87
N GLY A 44 -11.32 39.80 -14.78
CA GLY A 44 -10.52 41.00 -14.55
C GLY A 44 -9.89 41.58 -15.82
#